data_AF-C3YDE8-F1
#
_entry.id   AF-C3YDE8-F1
#
_cell.length_a   1.000
_cell.length_b   1.000
_cell.length_c   1.000
_cell.angle_alpha   90.00
_cell.angle_beta   90.00
_cell.angle_gamma   90.00
#
_symmetry.space_group_name_H-M   'P 1'
#
loop_
_entity.id
_entity.type
_entity.pdbx_description
1 polymer ?
#
loop_
_entity_poly.entity_id
_entity_poly.type
_entity_poly.pdbx_seq_one_letter_code
_entity_poly.pdbx_strand_id
1 'polypeptide(L)'
;MAAGSATSMLEYWKQFDLHQFQKELDSTATELANRQDESDQSRKRLIEQSREFKKNTPEDIRKAVAPLLKSFQAEVDNLSKRSKAAEASFLSVYKKLIDIPDPVPVLEHSQALQKKVQRAQDVEVENEKLRETLEEYNKEFAEVKNQEVTIKQLREKLRETEEKMESLAQGRAKEKEKELQRAFAEKERQLQETQMSVATKLGEAEHKSTTLQNALDSTNAELFELRSKYDELNSAK
;
A
#
# COMPACT_ATOMS: atom_id res chain seq x y z
N MET A 1 28.96 -3.63 7.46
CA MET A 1 30.44 -3.50 7.60
C MET A 1 31.23 -4.28 6.53
N ALA A 2 30.74 -5.37 5.94
CA ALA A 2 31.48 -6.14 4.92
C ALA A 2 31.66 -5.43 3.54
N ALA A 3 30.72 -4.58 3.12
CA ALA A 3 30.80 -3.90 1.82
C ALA A 3 31.96 -2.89 1.70
N GLY A 4 32.39 -2.30 2.83
CA GLY A 4 33.55 -1.42 2.89
C GLY A 4 34.86 -2.17 2.63
N SER A 5 34.99 -3.40 3.12
CA SER A 5 36.23 -4.16 2.91
C SER A 5 36.33 -4.73 1.49
N ALA A 6 35.23 -5.15 0.88
CA ALA A 6 35.23 -5.71 -0.48
C ALA A 6 35.47 -4.63 -1.56
N THR A 7 34.89 -3.44 -1.38
CA THR A 7 35.10 -2.32 -2.33
C THR A 7 36.53 -1.80 -2.25
N SER A 8 37.05 -1.58 -1.03
CA SER A 8 38.45 -1.17 -0.86
C SER A 8 39.44 -2.24 -1.34
N MET A 9 39.12 -3.53 -1.17
CA MET A 9 39.94 -4.63 -1.71
C MET A 9 39.94 -4.64 -3.24
N LEU A 10 38.79 -4.42 -3.88
CA LEU A 10 38.70 -4.32 -5.33
C LEU A 10 39.52 -3.13 -5.87
N GLU A 11 39.41 -1.97 -5.24
CA GLU A 11 40.20 -0.78 -5.61
C GLU A 11 41.70 -1.03 -5.46
N TYR A 12 42.12 -1.67 -4.36
CA TYR A 12 43.50 -2.05 -4.14
C TYR A 12 44.03 -2.96 -5.26
N TRP A 13 43.33 -4.04 -5.60
CA TRP A 13 43.78 -4.98 -6.63
C TRP A 13 43.79 -4.37 -8.03
N LYS A 14 42.86 -3.45 -8.33
CA LYS A 14 42.89 -2.68 -9.57
C LYS A 14 44.11 -1.77 -9.67
N GLN A 15 44.49 -1.12 -8.56
CA GLN A 15 45.67 -0.26 -8.51
C GLN A 15 46.98 -1.05 -8.50
N PHE A 16 46.99 -2.22 -7.87
CA PHE A 16 48.13 -3.12 -7.83
C PHE A 16 48.48 -3.64 -9.23
N ASP A 17 47.48 -3.84 -10.10
CA ASP A 17 47.63 -4.35 -11.46
C ASP A 17 48.51 -5.61 -11.51
N LEU A 18 47.91 -6.74 -11.07
CA LEU A 18 48.60 -8.01 -10.99
C LEU A 18 49.21 -8.41 -12.34
N HIS A 19 48.56 -8.08 -13.45
CA HIS A 19 49.05 -8.42 -14.78
C HIS A 19 50.31 -7.65 -15.15
N GLN A 20 50.37 -6.35 -14.85
CA GLN A 20 51.57 -5.55 -15.04
C GLN A 20 52.72 -6.06 -14.14
N PHE A 21 52.42 -6.34 -12.87
CA PHE A 21 53.40 -6.90 -11.94
C PHE A 21 53.94 -8.27 -12.40
N GLN A 22 53.07 -9.15 -12.92
CA GLN A 22 53.45 -10.44 -13.49
C GLN A 22 54.40 -10.28 -14.70
N LYS A 23 54.14 -9.31 -15.59
CA LYS A 23 55.05 -9.01 -16.72
C LYS A 23 56.42 -8.53 -16.26
N GLU A 24 56.47 -7.68 -15.23
CA GLU A 24 57.74 -7.19 -14.66
C GLU A 24 58.55 -8.34 -14.05
N LEU A 25 57.87 -9.27 -13.37
CA LEU A 25 58.48 -10.48 -12.85
C LEU A 25 59.00 -11.41 -13.96
N ASP A 26 58.24 -11.61 -15.04
CA ASP A 26 58.68 -12.37 -16.22
C ASP A 26 59.94 -11.79 -16.87
N SER A 27 59.98 -10.46 -17.04
CA SER A 27 61.16 -9.76 -17.56
C SER A 27 62.35 -9.97 -16.64
N THR A 28 62.16 -9.82 -15.32
CA THR A 28 63.21 -10.02 -14.32
C THR A 28 63.73 -11.45 -14.31
N ALA A 29 62.85 -12.45 -14.43
CA ALA A 29 63.23 -13.86 -14.52
C ALA A 29 64.02 -14.16 -15.81
N THR A 30 63.64 -13.54 -16.93
CA THR A 30 64.35 -13.65 -18.21
C THR A 30 65.76 -13.04 -18.12
N GLU A 31 65.88 -11.84 -17.57
CA GLU A 31 67.18 -11.21 -17.31
C GLU A 31 68.05 -12.04 -16.36
N LEU A 32 67.45 -12.66 -15.35
CA LEU A 32 68.15 -13.49 -14.40
C LEU A 32 68.80 -14.70 -15.08
N ALA A 33 68.08 -15.36 -16.00
CA ALA A 33 68.62 -16.47 -16.78
C ALA A 33 69.84 -16.03 -17.61
N ASN A 34 69.76 -14.88 -18.27
CA ASN A 34 70.88 -14.33 -19.02
C ASN A 34 72.10 -14.03 -18.12
N ARG A 35 71.87 -13.43 -16.94
CA ARG A 35 72.93 -13.15 -15.95
C ARG A 35 73.57 -14.42 -15.40
N GLN A 36 72.80 -15.49 -15.22
CA GLN A 36 73.33 -16.80 -14.80
C GLN A 36 74.30 -17.36 -15.84
N ASP A 37 73.91 -17.34 -17.12
CA ASP A 37 74.75 -17.80 -18.22
C ASP A 37 76.04 -16.96 -18.36
N GLU A 38 75.93 -15.63 -18.29
CA GLU A 38 77.08 -14.72 -18.32
C GLU A 38 78.05 -14.95 -17.14
N SER A 39 77.52 -15.18 -15.94
CA SER A 39 78.31 -15.45 -14.74
C SER A 39 79.06 -16.78 -14.86
N ASP A 40 78.39 -17.83 -15.32
CA ASP A 40 79.01 -19.14 -15.53
C ASP A 40 80.09 -19.11 -16.64
N GLN A 41 79.87 -18.35 -17.73
CA GLN A 41 80.89 -18.12 -18.76
C GLN A 41 82.08 -17.30 -18.22
N SER A 42 81.83 -16.24 -17.46
CA SER A 42 82.88 -15.39 -16.89
C SER A 42 83.72 -16.13 -15.86
N ARG A 43 83.11 -17.01 -15.07
CA ARG A 43 83.82 -17.91 -14.15
C ARG A 43 84.73 -18.90 -14.88
N LYS A 44 84.26 -19.48 -15.99
CA LYS A 44 85.09 -20.36 -16.85
C LYS A 44 86.31 -19.62 -17.40
N ARG A 45 86.11 -18.41 -17.95
CA ARG A 45 87.21 -17.55 -18.45
C ARG A 45 88.22 -17.22 -17.34
N LEU A 46 87.76 -16.90 -16.13
CA LEU A 46 88.65 -16.59 -15.01
C LEU A 46 89.50 -17.81 -14.59
N ILE A 47 88.92 -19.01 -14.62
CA ILE A 47 89.65 -20.27 -14.34
C ILE A 47 90.73 -20.51 -15.40
N GLU A 48 90.41 -20.30 -16.68
CA GLU A 48 91.37 -20.43 -17.78
C GLU A 48 92.53 -19.43 -17.65
N GLN A 49 92.23 -18.15 -17.41
CA GLN A 49 93.23 -17.11 -17.17
C GLN A 49 94.12 -17.43 -15.96
N SER A 50 93.54 -17.96 -14.87
CA SER A 50 94.32 -18.37 -13.69
C SER A 50 95.26 -19.55 -14.00
N ARG A 51 94.83 -20.49 -14.84
CA ARG A 51 95.67 -21.62 -15.30
C ARG A 51 96.80 -21.14 -16.22
N GLU A 52 96.49 -20.26 -17.17
CA GLU A 52 97.46 -19.69 -18.09
C GLU A 52 98.52 -18.87 -17.33
N PHE A 53 98.11 -18.04 -16.38
CA PHE A 53 99.02 -17.32 -15.49
C PHE A 53 99.97 -18.28 -14.76
N LYS A 54 99.46 -19.38 -14.18
CA LYS A 54 100.29 -20.39 -13.51
C LYS A 54 101.25 -21.12 -14.47
N LYS A 55 100.91 -21.28 -15.75
CA LYS A 55 101.77 -21.93 -16.74
C LYS A 55 102.92 -21.02 -17.19
N ASN A 56 102.65 -19.72 -17.33
CA ASN A 56 103.56 -18.77 -17.95
C ASN A 56 104.38 -17.93 -16.95
N THR A 57 104.22 -18.15 -15.64
CA THR A 57 104.86 -17.35 -14.59
C THR A 57 106.02 -18.10 -13.90
N PRO A 58 107.15 -17.44 -13.59
CA PRO A 58 108.24 -18.00 -12.76
C PRO A 58 107.77 -18.57 -11.40
N GLU A 59 108.51 -19.55 -10.86
CA GLU A 59 108.07 -20.32 -9.67
C GLU A 59 108.05 -19.51 -8.36
N ASP A 60 109.02 -18.62 -8.19
CA ASP A 60 109.12 -17.66 -7.09
C ASP A 60 107.92 -16.71 -7.02
N ILE A 61 107.54 -16.12 -8.17
CA ILE A 61 106.35 -15.27 -8.29
C ILE A 61 105.07 -16.08 -8.05
N ARG A 62 104.99 -17.30 -8.58
CA ARG A 62 103.85 -18.21 -8.31
C ARG A 62 103.66 -18.48 -6.83
N LYS A 63 104.76 -18.72 -6.08
CA LYS A 63 104.69 -18.95 -4.62
C LYS A 63 104.20 -17.72 -3.87
N ALA A 64 104.67 -16.53 -4.25
CA ALA A 64 104.23 -15.28 -3.63
C ALA A 64 102.75 -14.96 -3.89
N VAL A 65 102.26 -15.22 -5.11
CA VAL A 65 100.88 -14.88 -5.53
C VAL A 65 99.85 -15.97 -5.19
N ALA A 66 100.27 -17.21 -4.92
CA ALA A 66 99.37 -18.32 -4.66
C ALA A 66 98.36 -18.11 -3.50
N PRO A 67 98.74 -17.54 -2.33
CA PRO A 67 97.78 -17.26 -1.25
C PRO A 67 96.71 -16.26 -1.69
N LEU A 68 97.09 -15.23 -2.45
CA LEU A 68 96.18 -14.20 -2.96
C LEU A 68 95.17 -14.81 -3.95
N LEU A 69 95.64 -15.61 -4.91
CA LEU A 69 94.76 -16.30 -5.87
C LEU A 69 93.77 -17.25 -5.18
N LYS A 70 94.21 -17.96 -4.13
CA LYS A 70 93.32 -18.80 -3.33
C LYS A 70 92.24 -17.97 -2.60
N SER A 71 92.62 -16.81 -2.04
CA SER A 71 91.67 -15.92 -1.38
C SER A 71 90.63 -15.36 -2.35
N PHE A 72 91.05 -14.90 -3.54
CA PHE A 72 90.13 -14.45 -4.58
C PHE A 72 89.21 -15.57 -5.07
N GLN A 73 89.74 -16.78 -5.26
CA GLN A 73 88.92 -17.94 -5.64
C GLN A 73 87.86 -18.27 -4.58
N ALA A 74 88.23 -18.28 -3.31
CA ALA A 74 87.30 -18.51 -2.21
C ALA A 74 86.20 -17.44 -2.16
N GLU A 75 86.54 -16.17 -2.35
CA GLU A 75 85.57 -15.08 -2.38
C GLU A 75 84.62 -15.18 -3.58
N VAL A 76 85.13 -15.48 -4.78
CA VAL A 76 84.29 -15.70 -5.97
C VAL A 76 83.35 -16.89 -5.78
N ASP A 77 83.81 -17.97 -5.16
CA ASP A 77 82.98 -19.14 -4.87
C ASP A 77 81.90 -18.82 -3.82
N ASN A 78 82.22 -18.04 -2.79
CA ASN A 78 81.26 -17.60 -1.77
C ASN A 78 80.21 -16.65 -2.36
N LEU A 79 80.64 -15.69 -3.18
CA LEU A 79 79.74 -14.78 -3.88
C LEU A 79 78.79 -15.56 -4.82
N SER A 80 79.33 -16.53 -5.55
CA SER A 80 78.57 -17.41 -6.44
C SER A 80 77.53 -18.23 -5.66
N LYS A 81 77.88 -18.80 -4.50
CA LYS A 81 76.93 -19.51 -3.62
C LYS A 81 75.81 -18.59 -3.14
N ARG A 82 76.15 -17.38 -2.68
CA ARG A 82 75.16 -16.39 -2.22
C ARG A 82 74.23 -15.93 -3.35
N SER A 83 74.77 -15.69 -4.55
CA SER A 83 74.00 -15.31 -5.74
C SER A 83 73.00 -16.41 -6.11
N LYS A 84 73.49 -17.66 -6.25
CA LYS A 84 72.63 -18.82 -6.58
C LYS A 84 71.52 -19.05 -5.54
N ALA A 85 71.80 -18.81 -4.26
CA ALA A 85 70.78 -18.90 -3.22
C ALA A 85 69.70 -17.80 -3.33
N ALA A 86 70.09 -16.57 -3.64
CA ALA A 86 69.17 -15.46 -3.85
C ALA A 86 68.32 -15.67 -5.12
N GLU A 87 68.96 -16.08 -6.22
CA GLU A 87 68.32 -16.45 -7.50
C GLU A 87 67.28 -17.57 -7.30
N ALA A 88 67.66 -18.65 -6.60
CA ALA A 88 66.75 -19.75 -6.30
C ALA A 88 65.55 -19.31 -5.45
N SER A 89 65.79 -18.43 -4.47
CA SER A 89 64.72 -17.87 -3.63
C SER A 89 63.75 -17.01 -4.45
N PHE A 90 64.28 -16.14 -5.31
CA PHE A 90 63.47 -15.33 -6.24
C PHE A 90 62.63 -16.23 -7.15
N LEU A 91 63.25 -17.20 -7.82
CA LEU A 91 62.54 -18.12 -8.73
C LEU A 91 61.48 -18.95 -8.01
N SER A 92 61.70 -19.30 -6.74
CA SER A 92 60.69 -19.99 -5.92
C SER A 92 59.46 -19.13 -5.64
N VAL A 93 59.61 -17.82 -5.46
CA VAL A 93 58.48 -16.89 -5.23
C VAL A 93 57.81 -16.58 -6.56
N TYR A 94 58.59 -16.28 -7.61
CA TYR A 94 58.12 -16.02 -8.97
C TYR A 94 57.17 -17.12 -9.47
N LYS A 95 57.57 -18.39 -9.38
CA LYS A 95 56.74 -19.55 -9.78
C LYS A 95 55.38 -19.59 -9.08
N LYS A 96 55.28 -19.07 -7.85
CA LYS A 96 54.01 -19.04 -7.12
C LYS A 96 53.12 -17.88 -7.54
N LEU A 97 53.70 -16.78 -8.02
CA LEU A 97 52.99 -15.54 -8.33
C LEU A 97 52.56 -15.44 -9.80
N ILE A 98 53.29 -16.08 -10.71
CA ILE A 98 53.02 -15.98 -12.15
C ILE A 98 51.73 -16.68 -12.58
N ASP A 99 51.39 -17.78 -11.91
CA ASP A 99 50.19 -18.57 -12.21
C ASP A 99 48.95 -18.12 -11.42
N ILE A 100 49.06 -17.05 -10.61
CA ILE A 100 47.92 -16.57 -9.82
C ILE A 100 46.92 -15.89 -10.75
N PRO A 101 45.65 -16.33 -10.79
CA PRO A 101 44.62 -15.65 -11.54
C PRO A 101 44.30 -14.28 -10.91
N ASP A 102 44.01 -13.30 -11.76
CA ASP A 102 43.61 -11.97 -11.31
C ASP A 102 42.31 -12.05 -10.46
N PRO A 103 42.31 -11.57 -9.21
CA PRO A 103 41.11 -11.57 -8.37
C PRO A 103 40.09 -10.48 -8.77
N VAL A 104 40.48 -9.46 -9.55
CA VAL A 104 39.62 -8.32 -9.90
C VAL A 104 38.29 -8.76 -10.52
N PRO A 105 38.24 -9.62 -11.56
CA PRO A 105 36.97 -10.01 -12.19
C PRO A 105 36.00 -10.71 -11.22
N VAL A 106 36.52 -11.54 -10.31
CA VAL A 106 35.71 -12.24 -9.30
C VAL A 106 35.17 -11.26 -8.27
N LEU A 107 36.00 -10.31 -7.83
CA LEU A 107 35.60 -9.27 -6.89
C LEU A 107 34.53 -8.33 -7.49
N GLU A 108 34.66 -7.95 -8.76
CA GLU A 108 33.65 -7.16 -9.48
C GLU A 108 32.32 -7.92 -9.57
N HIS A 109 32.38 -9.20 -9.93
CA HIS A 109 31.19 -10.05 -9.98
C HIS A 109 30.53 -10.17 -8.61
N SER A 110 31.30 -10.38 -7.54
CA SER A 110 30.80 -10.44 -6.17
C SER A 110 30.14 -9.12 -5.74
N GLN A 111 30.73 -7.98 -6.09
CA GLN A 111 30.14 -6.67 -5.80
C GLN A 111 28.81 -6.46 -6.55
N ALA A 112 28.74 -6.90 -7.81
CA ALA A 112 27.51 -6.85 -8.60
C ALA A 112 26.42 -7.76 -8.02
N LEU A 113 26.77 -8.98 -7.59
CA LEU A 113 25.86 -9.90 -6.91
C LEU A 113 25.35 -9.30 -5.60
N GLN A 114 26.24 -8.69 -4.79
CA GLN A 114 25.85 -8.06 -3.53
C GLN A 114 24.79 -6.96 -3.75
N LYS A 115 24.94 -6.13 -4.80
CA LYS A 115 23.93 -5.12 -5.17
C LYS A 115 22.60 -5.76 -5.59
N LYS A 116 22.65 -6.87 -6.33
CA LYS A 116 21.43 -7.60 -6.73
C LYS A 116 20.72 -8.22 -5.52
N VAL A 117 21.46 -8.80 -4.58
CA VAL A 117 20.92 -9.35 -3.34
C VAL A 117 20.24 -8.26 -2.51
N GLN A 118 20.89 -7.11 -2.35
CA GLN A 118 20.29 -5.98 -1.64
C GLN A 118 18.96 -5.56 -2.27
N ARG A 119 18.94 -5.40 -3.61
CA ARG A 119 17.72 -5.04 -4.34
C ARG A 119 16.63 -6.11 -4.22
N ALA A 120 17.00 -7.39 -4.21
CA ALA A 120 16.05 -8.49 -4.05
C ALA A 120 15.40 -8.44 -2.66
N GLN A 121 16.17 -8.18 -1.61
CA GLN A 121 15.66 -7.99 -0.25
C GLN A 121 14.71 -6.80 -0.17
N ASP A 122 15.05 -5.67 -0.80
CA ASP A 122 14.18 -4.49 -0.82
C ASP A 122 12.83 -4.81 -1.49
N VAL A 123 12.85 -5.55 -2.60
CA VAL A 123 11.64 -6.00 -3.32
C VAL A 123 10.83 -7.02 -2.52
N GLU A 124 11.48 -7.95 -1.80
CA GLU A 124 10.79 -8.90 -0.93
C GLU A 124 10.02 -8.20 0.18
N VAL A 125 10.64 -7.21 0.83
CA VAL A 125 10.00 -6.40 1.87
C VAL A 125 8.84 -5.57 1.31
N GLU A 126 8.99 -5.00 0.11
CA GLU A 126 7.89 -4.30 -0.55
C GLU A 126 6.74 -5.24 -0.91
N ASN A 127 7.05 -6.45 -1.40
CA ASN A 127 6.04 -7.45 -1.75
C ASN A 127 5.24 -7.89 -0.51
N GLU A 128 5.91 -8.10 0.61
CA GLU A 128 5.27 -8.44 1.89
C GLU A 128 4.28 -7.34 2.32
N LYS A 129 4.72 -6.08 2.33
CA LYS A 129 3.84 -4.94 2.67
C LYS A 129 2.64 -4.82 1.73
N LEU A 130 2.84 -5.01 0.43
CA LEU A 130 1.75 -4.99 -0.54
C LEU A 130 0.75 -6.11 -0.30
N ARG A 131 1.20 -7.30 0.10
CA ARG A 131 0.31 -8.41 0.47
C ARG A 131 -0.49 -8.09 1.72
N GLU A 132 0.14 -7.52 2.75
CA GLU A 132 -0.55 -7.08 3.97
C GLU A 132 -1.64 -6.04 3.65
N THR A 133 -1.30 -5.01 2.86
CA THR A 133 -2.28 -3.99 2.45
C THR A 133 -3.44 -4.58 1.62
N LEU A 134 -3.16 -5.55 0.74
CA LEU A 134 -4.21 -6.23 -0.01
C LEU A 134 -5.11 -7.07 0.89
N GLU A 135 -4.56 -7.71 1.92
CA GLU A 135 -5.34 -8.47 2.88
C GLU A 135 -6.27 -7.56 3.71
N GLU A 136 -5.76 -6.40 4.15
CA GLU A 136 -6.55 -5.37 4.81
C GLU A 136 -7.68 -4.86 3.92
N TYR A 137 -7.41 -4.49 2.67
CA TYR A 137 -8.46 -4.05 1.75
C TYR A 137 -9.50 -5.14 1.46
N ASN A 138 -9.09 -6.40 1.33
CA ASN A 138 -10.03 -7.50 1.16
C ASN A 138 -10.94 -7.67 2.38
N LYS A 139 -10.40 -7.47 3.59
CA LYS A 139 -11.19 -7.50 4.82
C LYS A 139 -12.20 -6.34 4.86
N GLU A 140 -11.76 -5.11 4.59
CA GLU A 140 -12.65 -3.94 4.50
C GLU A 140 -13.74 -4.15 3.44
N PHE A 141 -13.38 -4.70 2.27
CA PHE A 141 -14.34 -4.98 1.21
C PHE A 141 -15.40 -6.01 1.64
N ALA A 142 -15.01 -7.05 2.38
CA ALA A 142 -15.93 -8.03 2.93
C ALA A 142 -16.89 -7.41 3.96
N GLU A 143 -16.39 -6.49 4.80
CA GLU A 143 -17.20 -5.75 5.77
C GLU A 143 -18.23 -4.85 5.07
N VAL A 144 -17.82 -4.08 4.06
CA VAL A 144 -18.72 -3.22 3.26
C VAL A 144 -19.82 -4.05 2.58
N LYS A 145 -19.45 -5.20 1.99
CA LYS A 145 -20.43 -6.10 1.36
C LYS A 145 -21.46 -6.63 2.37
N ASN A 146 -21.05 -6.92 3.60
CA ASN A 146 -21.95 -7.34 4.67
C ASN A 146 -22.89 -6.19 5.12
N GLN A 147 -22.35 -4.97 5.22
CA GLN A 147 -23.15 -3.78 5.51
C GLN A 147 -24.22 -3.55 4.42
N GLU A 148 -23.91 -3.79 3.14
CA GLU A 148 -24.87 -3.66 2.05
C GLU A 148 -26.07 -4.62 2.20
N VAL A 149 -25.83 -5.85 2.65
CA VAL A 149 -26.89 -6.83 2.97
C VAL A 149 -27.76 -6.33 4.12
N THR A 150 -27.12 -5.81 5.18
CA THR A 150 -27.82 -5.25 6.34
C THR A 150 -28.69 -4.06 5.95
N ILE A 151 -28.18 -3.15 5.11
CA ILE A 151 -28.93 -2.00 4.59
C ILE A 151 -30.15 -2.47 3.78
N LYS A 152 -30.01 -3.49 2.92
CA LYS A 152 -31.14 -4.05 2.17
C LYS A 152 -32.22 -4.60 3.10
N GLN A 153 -31.85 -5.34 4.14
CA GLN A 153 -32.80 -5.86 5.12
C GLN A 153 -33.49 -4.75 5.91
N LEU A 154 -32.77 -3.70 6.31
CA LEU A 154 -33.34 -2.56 7.01
C LEU A 154 -34.31 -1.76 6.13
N ARG A 155 -33.98 -1.57 4.84
CA ARG A 155 -34.87 -0.92 3.87
C ARG A 155 -36.16 -1.72 3.66
N GLU A 156 -36.08 -3.04 3.57
CA GLU A 156 -37.28 -3.87 3.42
C GLU A 156 -38.17 -3.80 4.67
N LYS A 157 -37.58 -3.86 5.87
CA LYS A 157 -38.33 -3.67 7.13
C LYS A 157 -38.98 -2.29 7.22
N LEU A 158 -38.29 -1.24 6.76
CA LEU A 158 -38.85 0.11 6.74
C LEU A 158 -40.09 0.14 5.82
N ARG A 159 -39.96 -0.40 4.60
CA ARG A 159 -41.07 -0.50 3.63
C ARG A 159 -42.27 -1.27 4.20
N GLU A 160 -42.04 -2.43 4.82
CA GLU A 160 -43.11 -3.21 5.46
C GLU A 160 -43.80 -2.43 6.59
N THR A 161 -43.04 -1.65 7.35
CA THR A 161 -43.56 -0.85 8.47
C THR A 161 -44.39 0.32 7.94
N GLU A 162 -43.91 1.00 6.89
CA GLU A 162 -44.62 2.07 6.19
C GLU A 162 -45.94 1.55 5.59
N GLU A 163 -45.92 0.42 4.88
CA GLU A 163 -47.11 -0.21 4.30
C GLU A 163 -48.14 -0.61 5.38
N LYS A 164 -47.68 -1.17 6.51
CA LYS A 164 -48.56 -1.47 7.65
C LYS A 164 -49.17 -0.21 8.26
N MET A 165 -48.37 0.86 8.39
CA MET A 165 -48.83 2.12 8.96
C MET A 165 -49.86 2.79 8.05
N GLU A 166 -49.62 2.82 6.74
CA GLU A 166 -50.54 3.28 5.70
C GLU A 166 -51.86 2.48 5.76
N SER A 167 -51.79 1.15 5.81
CA SER A 167 -52.96 0.28 5.90
C SER A 167 -53.78 0.53 7.17
N LEU A 168 -53.12 0.68 8.32
CA LEU A 168 -53.76 1.02 9.59
C LEU A 168 -54.41 2.41 9.54
N ALA A 169 -53.74 3.39 8.96
CA ALA A 169 -54.25 4.74 8.80
C ALA A 169 -55.49 4.76 7.88
N GLN A 170 -55.43 4.10 6.73
CA GLN A 170 -56.57 3.95 5.81
C GLN A 170 -57.73 3.18 6.46
N GLY A 171 -57.45 2.12 7.23
CA GLY A 171 -58.45 1.37 7.97
C GLY A 171 -59.19 2.24 8.98
N ARG A 172 -58.44 3.00 9.80
CA ARG A 172 -59.01 3.95 10.76
C ARG A 172 -59.79 5.08 10.08
N ALA A 173 -59.30 5.60 8.95
CA ALA A 173 -59.99 6.64 8.19
C ALA A 173 -61.34 6.14 7.67
N LYS A 174 -61.39 4.94 7.07
CA LYS A 174 -62.65 4.31 6.61
C LYS A 174 -63.61 4.02 7.74
N GLU A 175 -63.11 3.59 8.90
CA GLU A 175 -63.94 3.36 10.08
C GLU A 175 -64.57 4.66 10.58
N LYS A 176 -63.77 5.73 10.68
CA LYS A 176 -64.26 7.07 11.02
C LYS A 176 -65.25 7.63 10.01
N GLU A 177 -65.02 7.41 8.71
CA GLU A 177 -65.94 7.81 7.66
C GLU A 177 -67.30 7.10 7.82
N LYS A 178 -67.30 5.79 8.09
CA LYS A 178 -68.54 5.02 8.36
C LYS A 178 -69.26 5.51 9.61
N GLU A 179 -68.53 5.80 10.69
CA GLU A 179 -69.11 6.37 11.91
C GLU A 179 -69.77 7.73 11.62
N LEU A 180 -69.10 8.61 10.89
CA LEU A 180 -69.65 9.91 10.49
C LEU A 180 -70.88 9.74 9.60
N GLN A 181 -70.83 8.86 8.59
CA GLN A 181 -71.99 8.58 7.73
C GLN A 181 -73.21 8.11 8.54
N ARG A 182 -73.00 7.20 9.51
CA ARG A 182 -74.07 6.74 10.41
C ARG A 182 -74.61 7.89 11.26
N ALA A 183 -73.74 8.72 11.83
CA ALA A 183 -74.14 9.87 12.63
C ALA A 183 -74.92 10.90 11.80
N PHE A 184 -74.51 11.16 10.56
CA PHE A 184 -75.21 12.04 9.63
C PHE A 184 -76.58 11.48 9.23
N ALA A 185 -76.66 10.20 8.88
CA ALA A 185 -77.94 9.56 8.53
C ALA A 185 -78.93 9.59 9.71
N GLU A 186 -78.46 9.35 10.93
CA GLU A 186 -79.30 9.44 12.14
C GLU A 186 -79.75 10.89 12.40
N LYS A 187 -78.83 11.87 12.28
CA LYS A 187 -79.16 13.30 12.36
C LYS A 187 -80.20 13.72 11.31
N GLU A 188 -80.06 13.25 10.08
CA GLU A 188 -80.98 13.54 8.99
C GLU A 188 -82.37 12.94 9.26
N ARG A 189 -82.42 11.71 9.76
CA ARG A 189 -83.67 11.06 10.18
C ARG A 189 -84.37 11.84 11.29
N GLN A 190 -83.63 12.25 12.32
CA GLN A 190 -84.16 13.06 13.41
C GLN A 190 -84.65 14.44 12.93
N LEU A 191 -83.92 15.07 12.00
CA LEU A 191 -84.33 16.32 11.35
C LEU A 191 -85.64 16.15 10.56
N GLN A 192 -85.79 15.05 9.82
CA GLN A 192 -87.03 14.74 9.10
C GLN A 192 -88.20 14.49 10.07
N GLU A 193 -87.99 13.67 11.12
CA GLU A 193 -89.01 13.39 12.14
C GLU A 193 -89.46 14.70 12.84
N THR A 194 -88.52 15.57 13.19
CA THR A 194 -88.82 16.87 13.80
C THR A 194 -89.51 17.82 12.82
N GLN A 195 -89.08 17.89 11.56
CA GLN A 195 -89.78 18.67 10.52
C GLN A 195 -91.22 18.20 10.35
N MET A 196 -91.47 16.89 10.24
CA MET A 196 -92.83 16.35 10.14
C MET A 196 -93.66 16.72 11.37
N SER A 197 -93.10 16.56 12.58
CA SER A 197 -93.79 16.94 13.82
C SER A 197 -94.13 18.43 13.88
N VAL A 198 -93.21 19.30 13.49
CA VAL A 198 -93.43 20.75 13.41
C VAL A 198 -94.47 21.09 12.35
N ALA A 199 -94.41 20.46 11.18
CA ALA A 199 -95.41 20.65 10.12
C ALA A 199 -96.81 20.23 10.56
N THR A 200 -96.95 19.09 11.26
CA THR A 200 -98.23 18.67 11.86
C THR A 200 -98.73 19.69 12.87
N LYS A 201 -97.88 20.12 13.82
CA LYS A 201 -98.25 21.12 14.83
C LYS A 201 -98.61 22.47 14.20
N LEU A 202 -97.92 22.88 13.15
CA LEU A 202 -98.22 24.09 12.40
C LEU A 202 -99.59 23.98 11.73
N GLY A 203 -99.88 22.87 11.04
CA GLY A 203 -101.20 22.64 10.44
C GLY A 203 -102.33 22.61 11.47
N GLU A 204 -102.11 22.02 12.65
CA GLU A 204 -103.07 22.09 13.76
C GLU A 204 -103.28 23.52 14.29
N ALA A 205 -102.21 24.31 14.40
CA ALA A 205 -102.26 25.69 14.85
C ALA A 205 -102.95 26.60 13.82
N GLU A 206 -102.66 26.43 12.53
CA GLU A 206 -103.33 27.11 11.43
C GLU A 206 -104.82 26.79 11.42
N HIS A 207 -105.19 25.50 11.55
CA HIS A 207 -106.60 25.09 11.64
C HIS A 207 -107.31 25.76 12.83
N LYS A 208 -106.69 25.73 14.02
CA LYS A 208 -107.22 26.43 15.21
C LYS A 208 -107.34 27.94 14.97
N SER A 209 -106.35 28.56 14.32
CA SER A 209 -106.37 29.98 13.99
C SER A 209 -107.52 30.31 13.03
N THR A 210 -107.76 29.49 12.01
CA THR A 210 -108.91 29.65 11.11
C THR A 210 -110.22 29.47 11.86
N THR A 211 -110.34 28.47 12.74
CA THR A 211 -111.53 28.28 13.57
C THR A 211 -111.79 29.48 14.48
N LEU A 212 -110.76 29.99 15.14
CA LEU A 212 -110.85 31.17 16.00
C LEU A 212 -111.19 32.43 15.19
N GLN A 213 -110.61 32.61 14.01
CA GLN A 213 -110.94 33.72 13.12
C GLN A 213 -112.40 33.66 12.68
N ASN A 214 -112.89 32.49 12.24
CA ASN A 214 -114.30 32.30 11.88
C ASN A 214 -115.23 32.57 13.07
N ALA A 215 -114.85 32.12 14.27
CA ALA A 215 -115.61 32.40 15.49
C ALA A 215 -115.62 33.90 15.83
N LEU A 216 -114.47 34.58 15.68
CA LEU A 216 -114.35 36.02 15.89
C LEU A 216 -115.22 36.79 14.89
N ASP A 217 -115.18 36.43 13.62
CA ASP A 217 -116.01 37.05 12.58
C ASP A 217 -117.51 36.84 12.87
N SER A 218 -117.90 35.66 13.35
CA SER A 218 -119.27 35.39 13.82
C SER A 218 -119.65 36.29 15.00
N THR A 219 -118.80 36.39 16.03
CA THR A 219 -119.06 37.26 17.19
C THR A 219 -119.07 38.75 16.84
N ASN A 220 -118.24 39.19 15.88
CA ASN A 220 -118.24 40.55 15.38
C ASN A 220 -119.52 40.85 14.60
N ALA A 221 -120.03 39.89 13.82
CA ALA A 221 -121.33 40.01 13.16
C ALA A 221 -122.46 40.14 14.19
N GLU A 222 -122.47 39.31 15.24
CA GLU A 222 -123.44 39.40 16.35
C GLU A 222 -123.35 40.74 17.10
N LEU A 223 -122.13 41.22 17.39
CA LEU A 223 -121.91 42.53 18.01
C LEU A 223 -122.35 43.67 17.10
N PHE A 224 -122.14 43.57 15.79
CA PHE A 224 -122.61 44.56 14.82
C PHE A 224 -124.14 44.61 14.80
N GLU A 225 -124.82 43.46 14.80
CA GLU A 225 -126.29 43.41 14.95
C GLU A 225 -126.75 44.00 16.29
N LEU A 226 -126.06 43.70 17.39
CA LEU A 226 -126.39 44.21 18.71
C LEU A 226 -126.19 45.73 18.79
N ARG A 227 -125.11 46.24 18.18
CA ARG A 227 -124.83 47.67 18.08
C ARG A 227 -125.84 48.38 17.19
N SER A 228 -126.23 47.77 16.07
CA SER A 228 -127.32 48.26 15.22
C SER A 228 -128.64 48.35 15.99
N LYS A 229 -128.99 47.33 16.78
CA LYS A 229 -130.18 47.35 17.66
C LYS A 229 -130.06 48.38 18.78
N TYR A 230 -128.87 48.60 19.33
CA TYR A 230 -128.63 49.63 20.36
C TYR A 230 -128.71 51.05 19.78
N ASP A 231 -128.17 51.28 18.58
CA ASP A 231 -128.24 52.55 17.87
C ASP A 231 -129.69 52.84 17.42
N GLU A 232 -130.46 51.83 17.00
CA GLU A 232 -131.91 51.94 16.77
C GLU A 232 -132.68 52.33 18.05
N LEU A 233 -132.31 51.77 19.21
CA LEU A 233 -132.93 52.10 20.50
C LEU A 233 -132.54 53.49 21.02
N ASN A 234 -131.31 53.97 20.75
CA ASN A 234 -130.86 55.30 21.15
C ASN A 234 -131.33 56.41 20.19
N SER A 235 -131.60 56.09 18.92
CA SER A 235 -132.20 57.02 17.95
C SER A 235 -133.70 57.22 18.19
N ALA A 236 -134.30 56.41 19.07
CA ALA A 236 -135.72 56.43 19.44
C ALA A 236 -136.02 57.17 20.77
N LYS A 237 -135.09 58.00 21.26
CA LYS A 237 -135.27 58.87 22.44
C LYS A 237 -135.00 60.33 22.11
#